data_AF-A0A9P0CY34-F1
#
_entry.id   AF-A0A9P0CY34-F1
#
_cell.length_a   1.000
_cell.length_b   1.000
_cell.length_c   1.000
_cell.angle_alpha   90.00
_cell.angle_beta   90.00
_cell.angle_gamma   90.00
#
_symmetry.space_group_name_H-M   'P 1'
#
loop_
_entity.id
_entity.type
_entity.pdbx_description
1 polymer ?
#
loop_
_entity_poly.entity_id
_entity_poly.type
_entity_poly.pdbx_seq_one_letter_code
_entity_poly.pdbx_strand_id
1 'polypeptide(L)'
;MLPQVVEQKEKGWIAIKKEYIQHTGKEITVGQLKKLLNNMKSSVKKKTDILATGNKKIKLLEWEKVFLRLMKSDENPVFVKVPGDVDIGAQSSTANKNLVQNISPISVDIADATTKVIQHTPKKRKLQSETEETAHLSTSELQRLVLLEQLRLTRLQITREELLIKRLQESDARSIQQNRITSEYDTDGVLQVYLVLK
;
A
#
# COMPACT_ATOMS: atom_id res chain seq x y z
N MET A 1 16.73 -4.55 -10.06
CA MET A 1 17.92 -4.06 -9.32
C MET A 1 19.13 -4.85 -9.79
N LEU A 2 20.30 -4.21 -9.89
CA LEU A 2 21.55 -4.90 -10.22
C LEU A 2 21.86 -5.98 -9.15
N PRO A 3 22.20 -7.22 -9.53
CA PRO A 3 22.47 -8.32 -8.58
C PRO A 3 23.55 -7.97 -7.54
N GLN A 4 24.58 -7.24 -7.95
CA GLN A 4 25.69 -6.80 -7.09
C GLN A 4 25.22 -5.93 -5.91
N VAL A 5 24.21 -5.07 -6.12
CA VAL A 5 23.67 -4.19 -5.07
C VAL A 5 22.90 -5.00 -4.03
N VAL A 6 22.23 -6.08 -4.46
CA VAL A 6 21.50 -6.98 -3.55
C VAL A 6 22.49 -7.72 -2.65
N GLU A 7 23.56 -8.26 -3.23
CA GLU A 7 24.60 -8.98 -2.50
C GLU A 7 25.32 -8.09 -1.49
N GLN A 8 25.68 -6.86 -1.87
CA GLN A 8 26.31 -5.89 -0.97
C GLN A 8 25.41 -5.53 0.21
N LYS A 9 24.11 -5.35 -0.03
CA LYS A 9 23.13 -5.09 1.03
C LYS A 9 23.04 -6.27 2.00
N GLU A 10 23.02 -7.49 1.48
CA GLU A 10 22.97 -8.70 2.32
C GLU A 10 24.23 -8.84 3.17
N LYS A 11 25.42 -8.62 2.59
CA LYS A 11 26.68 -8.57 3.33
C LYS A 11 26.65 -7.53 4.45
N GLY A 12 26.12 -6.34 4.17
CA GLY A 12 25.94 -5.28 5.18
C GLY A 12 25.06 -5.73 6.35
N TRP A 13 23.96 -6.42 6.07
CA TRP A 13 23.08 -6.94 7.13
C TRP A 13 23.74 -8.03 7.98
N ILE A 14 24.58 -8.87 7.38
CA ILE A 14 25.35 -9.90 8.10
C ILE A 14 26.37 -9.25 9.03
N ALA A 15 27.07 -8.20 8.57
CA ALA A 15 28.03 -7.46 9.39
C ALA A 15 27.34 -6.81 10.61
N ILE A 16 26.22 -6.11 10.40
CA ILE A 16 25.45 -5.50 11.49
C ILE A 16 24.93 -6.56 12.47
N LYS A 17 24.48 -7.72 11.97
CA LYS A 17 24.06 -8.83 12.84
C LYS A 17 25.21 -9.30 13.73
N LYS A 18 26.43 -9.43 13.18
CA LYS A 18 27.60 -9.85 13.94
C LYS A 18 27.93 -8.86 15.06
N GLU A 19 27.96 -7.57 14.76
CA GLU A 19 28.19 -6.51 15.75
C GLU A 19 27.09 -6.49 16.83
N TYR A 20 25.83 -6.65 16.43
CA TYR A 20 24.71 -6.70 17.37
C TYR A 20 24.86 -7.87 18.34
N ILE A 21 25.19 -9.08 17.87
CA ILE A 21 25.40 -10.24 18.73
C ILE A 21 26.57 -9.99 19.69
N GLN A 22 27.66 -9.39 19.20
CA GLN A 22 28.83 -9.06 20.01
C GLN A 22 28.51 -8.09 21.16
N HIS A 23 27.68 -7.07 20.91
CA HIS A 23 27.34 -6.06 21.93
C HIS A 23 26.21 -6.48 22.87
N THR A 24 25.25 -7.28 22.38
CA THR A 24 24.02 -7.59 23.13
C THR A 24 23.98 -9.01 23.68
N GLY A 25 24.83 -9.92 23.18
CA GLY A 25 24.83 -11.35 23.50
C GLY A 25 23.59 -12.12 23.04
N LYS A 26 22.72 -11.50 22.23
CA LYS A 26 21.43 -12.07 21.80
C LYS A 26 21.48 -12.44 20.33
N GLU A 27 21.19 -13.69 20.02
CA GLU A 27 21.02 -14.14 18.65
C GLU A 27 19.72 -13.61 18.03
N ILE A 28 19.83 -13.05 16.82
CA ILE A 28 18.71 -12.48 16.09
C ILE A 28 18.83 -12.82 14.60
N THR A 29 17.70 -13.06 13.95
CA THR A 29 17.66 -13.24 12.49
C THR A 29 17.72 -11.88 11.76
N VAL A 30 18.20 -11.88 10.51
CA VAL A 30 18.26 -10.65 9.69
C VAL A 30 16.87 -10.04 9.51
N GLY A 31 15.82 -10.86 9.38
CA GLY A 31 14.44 -10.38 9.27
C GLY A 31 13.96 -9.66 10.54
N GLN A 32 14.26 -10.20 11.71
CA GLN A 32 13.95 -9.55 12.99
C GLN A 32 14.74 -8.25 13.18
N LEU A 33 16.02 -8.22 12.77
CA LEU A 33 16.84 -7.01 12.82
C LEU A 33 16.27 -5.89 11.92
N LYS A 34 15.86 -6.23 10.69
CA LYS A 34 15.17 -5.30 9.79
C LYS A 34 13.87 -4.78 10.42
N LYS A 35 13.08 -5.66 11.02
CA LYS A 35 11.83 -5.30 11.70
C LYS A 35 12.09 -4.37 12.89
N LEU A 36 13.12 -4.64 13.68
CA LEU A 36 13.53 -3.80 14.80
C LEU A 36 13.89 -2.39 14.31
N LEU A 37 14.73 -2.28 13.28
CA LEU A 37 15.10 -0.99 12.70
C LEU A 37 13.86 -0.23 12.16
N ASN A 38 12.96 -0.92 11.48
CA ASN A 38 11.73 -0.30 10.95
C ASN A 38 10.80 0.19 12.07
N ASN A 39 10.70 -0.57 13.17
CA ASN A 39 9.95 -0.15 14.36
C ASN A 39 10.59 1.09 15.00
N MET A 40 11.92 1.12 15.14
CA MET A 40 12.65 2.29 15.64
C MET A 40 12.40 3.52 14.78
N LYS A 41 12.52 3.39 13.44
CA LYS A 41 12.20 4.46 12.48
C LYS A 41 10.78 4.97 12.65
N SER A 42 9.82 4.06 12.73
CA SER A 42 8.39 4.40 12.84
C SER A 42 8.09 5.10 14.17
N SER A 43 8.69 4.66 15.28
CA SER A 43 8.55 5.30 16.59
C SER A 43 9.07 6.74 16.57
N VAL A 44 10.30 6.93 16.07
CA VAL A 44 10.91 8.27 15.99
C VAL A 44 10.12 9.18 15.07
N LYS A 45 9.68 8.68 13.90
CA LYS A 45 8.86 9.46 12.96
C LYS A 45 7.55 9.91 13.61
N LYS A 46 6.81 9.00 14.26
CA LYS A 46 5.54 9.33 14.94
C LYS A 46 5.71 10.40 16.02
N LYS A 47 6.79 10.33 16.79
CA LYS A 47 7.09 11.33 17.84
C LYS A 47 7.56 12.68 17.29
N THR A 48 8.18 12.69 16.11
CA THR A 48 8.74 13.92 15.51
C THR A 48 7.78 14.58 14.52
N ASP A 49 6.72 13.89 14.12
CA ASP A 49 5.76 14.40 13.16
C ASP A 49 4.97 15.59 13.76
N ILE A 50 5.23 16.77 13.22
CA ILE A 50 4.70 18.07 13.65
C ILE A 50 3.17 18.09 13.50
N LEU A 51 2.64 17.43 12.46
CA LEU A 51 1.20 17.38 12.21
C LEU A 51 0.48 16.46 13.21
N ALA A 52 1.19 15.45 13.74
CA ALA A 52 0.62 14.49 14.69
C ALA A 52 0.73 14.94 16.15
N THR A 53 1.77 15.72 16.50
CA THR A 53 2.07 16.02 17.90
C THR A 53 1.27 17.20 18.47
N GLY A 54 0.71 18.07 17.62
CA GLY A 54 0.15 19.35 18.07
C GLY A 54 1.20 20.15 18.85
N ASN A 55 0.84 21.26 19.48
CA ASN A 55 1.80 22.08 20.26
C ASN A 55 2.35 21.40 21.56
N LYS A 56 2.40 20.06 21.62
CA LYS A 56 2.97 19.32 22.75
C LYS A 56 4.49 19.25 22.60
N LYS A 57 5.20 19.55 23.70
CA LYS A 57 6.66 19.43 23.78
C LYS A 57 7.08 17.97 23.57
N ILE A 58 7.80 17.71 22.49
CA ILE A 58 8.29 16.36 22.15
C ILE A 58 9.39 15.97 23.15
N LYS A 59 9.19 14.84 23.85
CA LYS A 59 10.22 14.22 24.70
C LYS A 59 10.80 13.00 23.98
N LEU A 60 12.01 13.14 23.44
CA LEU A 60 12.77 12.05 22.82
C LEU A 60 13.78 11.46 23.82
N LEU A 61 13.95 10.14 23.78
CA LEU A 61 15.02 9.45 24.51
C LEU A 61 16.39 9.76 23.86
N GLU A 62 17.50 9.56 24.58
CA GLU A 62 18.83 9.88 24.06
C GLU A 62 19.16 9.12 22.77
N TRP A 63 18.87 7.82 22.71
CA TRP A 63 19.06 7.05 21.47
C TRP A 63 18.17 7.55 20.33
N GLU A 64 16.95 8.04 20.63
CA GLU A 64 16.05 8.60 19.61
C GLU A 64 16.59 9.93 19.06
N LYS A 65 17.22 10.75 19.92
CA LYS A 65 17.88 12.00 19.49
C LYS A 65 19.07 11.71 18.59
N VAL A 66 19.93 10.76 18.97
CA VAL A 66 21.09 10.33 18.16
C VAL A 66 20.60 9.77 16.83
N PHE A 67 19.59 8.91 16.86
CA PHE A 67 19.01 8.32 15.66
C PHE A 67 18.34 9.35 14.75
N LEU A 68 17.62 10.30 15.33
CA LEU A 68 17.00 11.39 14.58
C LEU A 68 18.06 12.28 13.93
N ARG A 69 19.16 12.57 14.62
CA ARG A 69 20.31 13.31 14.06
C ARG A 69 20.91 12.55 12.89
N LEU A 70 21.13 11.24 13.03
CA LEU A 70 21.63 10.39 11.94
C LEU A 70 20.69 10.40 10.72
N MET A 71 19.38 10.38 10.93
CA MET A 71 18.40 10.42 9.84
C MET A 71 18.23 11.80 9.19
N LYS A 72 18.42 12.87 9.96
CA LYS A 72 18.30 14.27 9.51
C LYS A 72 19.63 14.86 9.04
N SER A 73 20.73 14.12 9.11
CA SER A 73 22.03 14.67 8.73
C SER A 73 21.94 15.20 7.30
N ASP A 74 22.13 16.52 7.15
CA ASP A 74 22.09 17.26 5.89
C ASP A 74 23.15 16.75 4.89
N GLU A 75 24.04 15.87 5.34
CA GLU A 75 25.10 15.19 4.60
C GLU A 75 24.67 13.80 4.07
N ASN A 76 23.39 13.56 3.80
CA ASN A 76 23.02 12.37 3.03
C ASN A 76 23.15 12.69 1.52
N PRO A 77 24.18 12.19 0.82
CA PRO A 77 24.40 12.49 -0.59
C PRO A 77 23.25 12.03 -1.51
N VAL A 78 22.34 11.18 -1.02
CA VAL A 78 21.12 10.81 -1.76
C VAL A 78 20.07 11.94 -1.75
N PHE A 79 20.09 12.82 -0.75
CA PHE A 79 19.16 13.95 -0.64
C PHE A 79 19.80 15.30 -0.98
N VAL A 80 21.13 15.40 -0.94
CA VAL A 80 21.85 16.56 -1.47
C VAL A 80 21.72 16.51 -2.99
N LYS A 81 20.92 17.42 -3.57
CA LYS A 81 20.91 17.65 -5.02
C LYS A 81 22.36 17.82 -5.45
N VAL A 82 22.84 16.94 -6.34
CA VAL A 82 24.18 17.09 -6.93
C VAL A 82 24.23 18.51 -7.52
N PRO A 83 25.16 19.37 -7.08
CA PRO A 83 25.27 20.73 -7.62
C PRO A 83 25.61 20.61 -9.11
N GLY A 84 24.61 20.86 -9.96
CA GLY A 84 24.68 20.61 -11.40
C GLY A 84 23.31 20.46 -12.07
N ASP A 85 22.26 20.12 -11.31
CA ASP A 85 20.89 20.09 -11.84
C ASP A 85 20.30 21.51 -11.82
N VAL A 86 20.49 22.23 -12.92
CA VAL A 86 19.90 23.55 -13.15
C VAL A 86 18.43 23.34 -13.53
N ASP A 87 17.52 23.63 -12.60
CA ASP A 87 16.10 23.82 -12.92
C ASP A 87 15.97 25.02 -13.89
N ILE A 88 15.95 24.74 -15.19
CA ILE A 88 15.57 25.71 -16.21
C ILE A 88 14.05 25.84 -16.16
N GLY A 89 13.54 26.66 -15.24
CA GLY A 89 12.10 26.92 -15.16
C GLY A 89 11.68 27.80 -13.99
N ALA A 90 11.33 29.05 -14.31
CA ALA A 90 10.65 30.06 -13.49
C ALA A 90 11.46 30.69 -12.34
N GLN A 91 12.04 31.86 -12.64
CA GLN A 91 12.37 32.85 -11.63
C GLN A 91 11.08 33.30 -10.93
N SER A 92 11.00 33.14 -9.61
CA SER A 92 10.26 34.09 -8.78
C SER A 92 11.18 34.56 -7.67
N SER A 93 11.58 35.81 -7.83
CA SER A 93 12.21 36.63 -6.82
C SER A 93 11.39 36.62 -5.54
N THR A 94 11.99 36.19 -4.43
CA THR A 94 11.87 36.91 -3.16
C THR A 94 13.00 36.45 -2.24
N ALA A 95 13.97 37.34 -2.12
CA ALA A 95 14.92 37.33 -1.02
C ALA A 95 14.15 37.48 0.30
N ASN A 96 14.49 36.67 1.30
CA ASN A 96 14.62 37.22 2.64
C ASN A 96 15.72 36.48 3.40
N LYS A 97 16.78 37.24 3.65
CA LYS A 97 17.92 36.89 4.48
C LYS A 97 17.59 37.23 5.93
N ASN A 98 18.07 36.38 6.85
CA ASN A 98 18.38 36.67 8.26
C ASN A 98 17.16 36.87 9.20
N LEU A 99 17.15 36.47 10.47
CA LEU A 99 18.19 36.68 11.48
C LEU A 99 17.98 35.72 12.67
N VAL A 100 19.09 35.21 13.20
CA VAL A 100 19.26 34.52 14.48
C VAL A 100 19.42 35.56 15.59
N GLN A 101 18.62 35.51 16.67
CA GLN A 101 18.91 36.00 18.05
C GLN A 101 17.96 35.23 19.01
N ASN A 102 18.33 34.38 19.98
CA ASN A 102 19.26 34.40 21.12
C ASN A 102 18.73 35.13 22.39
N ILE A 103 18.22 34.34 23.38
CA ILE A 103 18.29 34.44 24.88
C ILE A 103 17.65 35.70 25.54
N SER A 104 16.66 35.66 26.47
CA SER A 104 16.63 35.11 27.85
C SER A 104 15.22 35.28 28.52
N PRO A 105 14.96 34.78 29.76
CA PRO A 105 13.63 34.43 30.27
C PRO A 105 12.92 35.52 31.09
N ILE A 106 11.59 35.51 31.08
CA ILE A 106 10.73 36.25 32.03
C ILE A 106 9.83 35.23 32.74
N SER A 107 10.00 35.13 34.05
CA SER A 107 9.03 34.54 34.99
C SER A 107 7.90 35.54 35.25
N VAL A 108 6.68 35.04 35.49
CA VAL A 108 5.78 35.33 36.64
C VAL A 108 4.35 34.85 36.32
N ASP A 109 3.92 33.89 37.14
CA ASP A 109 2.60 33.57 37.70
C ASP A 109 1.26 33.72 36.95
N ILE A 110 0.59 32.56 36.84
CA ILE A 110 -0.78 32.20 37.28
C ILE A 110 -1.85 33.30 37.19
N ALA A 111 -2.80 33.13 36.25
CA ALA A 111 -4.21 33.41 36.50
C ALA A 111 -5.13 32.56 35.61
N ASP A 112 -6.18 32.10 36.27
CA ASP A 112 -7.29 31.24 35.87
C ASP A 112 -8.19 31.90 34.81
N ALA A 113 -8.52 31.18 33.74
CA ALA A 113 -9.56 31.59 32.79
C ALA A 113 -10.10 30.38 31.99
N THR A 114 -11.12 29.76 32.56
CA THR A 114 -12.04 28.80 31.96
C THR A 114 -12.56 29.31 30.61
N THR A 115 -12.00 28.81 29.51
CA THR A 115 -12.48 29.16 28.15
C THR A 115 -12.96 27.90 27.42
N LYS A 116 -14.22 27.98 27.00
CA LYS A 116 -15.08 26.90 26.50
C LYS A 116 -14.44 26.12 25.36
N VAL A 117 -14.44 24.79 25.50
CA VAL A 117 -14.08 23.81 24.48
C VAL A 117 -15.09 23.88 23.34
N ILE A 118 -14.73 24.54 22.24
CA ILE A 118 -15.45 24.40 20.98
C ILE A 118 -15.00 23.08 20.36
N GLN A 119 -15.81 22.03 20.52
CA GLN A 119 -15.66 20.78 19.79
C GLN A 119 -15.97 21.05 18.31
N HIS A 120 -14.94 21.40 17.54
CA HIS A 120 -15.03 21.31 16.09
C HIS A 120 -15.00 19.83 15.70
N THR A 121 -16.18 19.25 15.52
CA THR A 121 -16.31 18.00 14.76
C THR A 121 -15.80 18.28 13.34
N PRO A 122 -14.93 17.41 12.78
CA PRO A 122 -14.48 17.59 11.42
C PRO A 122 -15.68 17.45 10.48
N LYS A 123 -15.99 18.52 9.74
CA LYS A 123 -16.98 18.50 8.67
C LYS A 123 -16.55 17.44 7.66
N LYS A 124 -17.28 16.32 7.61
CA LYS A 124 -17.12 15.27 6.60
C LYS A 124 -17.19 15.94 5.23
N ARG A 125 -16.08 15.88 4.48
CA ARG A 125 -16.10 16.23 3.06
C ARG A 125 -16.93 15.14 2.37
N LYS A 126 -18.14 15.48 1.94
CA LYS A 126 -18.96 14.61 1.09
C LYS A 126 -18.16 14.25 -0.15
N LEU A 127 -17.93 12.96 -0.38
CA LEU A 127 -17.49 12.48 -1.68
C LEU A 127 -18.65 12.68 -2.68
N GLN A 128 -18.34 13.11 -3.90
CA GLN A 128 -19.31 13.54 -4.91
C GLN A 128 -20.25 12.42 -5.42
N SER A 129 -20.16 11.19 -4.89
CA SER A 129 -20.93 10.02 -5.33
C SER A 129 -21.68 9.30 -4.20
N GLU A 130 -21.84 9.91 -3.03
CA GLU A 130 -22.62 9.31 -1.92
C GLU A 130 -24.12 9.38 -2.24
N THR A 131 -24.77 8.21 -2.34
CA THR A 131 -26.23 8.06 -2.36
C THR A 131 -26.84 8.31 -0.97
N GLU A 132 -28.12 8.69 -0.90
CA GLU A 132 -28.83 8.95 0.37
C GLU A 132 -28.72 7.78 1.37
N GLU A 133 -28.67 6.55 0.88
CA GLU A 133 -28.51 5.33 1.68
C GLU A 133 -27.12 5.19 2.34
N THR A 134 -26.07 5.74 1.74
CA THR A 134 -24.68 5.57 2.20
C THR A 134 -24.15 6.78 2.97
N ALA A 135 -24.82 7.92 2.87
CA ALA A 135 -24.42 9.19 3.51
C ALA A 135 -24.38 9.12 5.05
N HIS A 136 -25.21 8.26 5.65
CA HIS A 136 -25.33 8.13 7.11
C HIS A 136 -24.43 7.05 7.71
N LEU A 137 -23.80 6.22 6.88
CA LEU A 137 -23.05 5.07 7.33
C LEU A 137 -21.67 5.44 7.86
N SER A 138 -21.22 4.69 8.86
CA SER A 138 -19.84 4.72 9.33
C SER A 138 -18.90 4.09 8.29
N THR A 139 -17.61 4.41 8.38
CA THR A 139 -16.60 3.84 7.47
C THR A 139 -16.54 2.32 7.52
N SER A 140 -16.77 1.72 8.69
CA SER A 140 -16.84 0.26 8.85
C SER A 140 -18.07 -0.36 8.16
N GLU A 141 -19.22 0.32 8.22
CA GLU A 141 -20.44 -0.16 7.56
C GLU A 141 -20.32 -0.04 6.04
N LEU A 142 -19.72 1.05 5.54
CA LEU A 142 -19.40 1.22 4.12
C LEU A 142 -18.47 0.11 3.62
N GLN A 143 -17.40 -0.19 4.37
CA GLN A 143 -16.48 -1.28 4.03
C GLN A 143 -17.21 -2.64 4.00
N ARG A 144 -18.10 -2.90 4.97
CA ARG A 144 -18.90 -4.13 5.01
C ARG A 144 -19.86 -4.23 3.81
N LEU A 145 -20.52 -3.13 3.44
CA LEU A 145 -21.40 -3.10 2.26
C LEU A 145 -20.64 -3.34 0.97
N VAL A 146 -19.49 -2.69 0.79
CA VAL A 146 -18.65 -2.91 -0.40
C VAL A 146 -18.24 -4.37 -0.51
N LEU A 147 -17.85 -5.00 0.60
CA LEU A 147 -17.47 -6.41 0.60
C LEU A 147 -18.65 -7.33 0.24
N LEU A 148 -19.85 -7.05 0.74
CA LEU A 148 -21.06 -7.81 0.41
C LEU A 148 -21.43 -7.67 -1.07
N GLU A 149 -21.34 -6.47 -1.62
CA GLU A 149 -21.65 -6.23 -3.02
C GLU A 149 -20.62 -6.88 -3.95
N GLN A 150 -19.33 -6.83 -3.58
CA GLN A 150 -18.27 -7.56 -4.28
C GLN A 150 -18.56 -9.07 -4.28
N LEU A 151 -18.93 -9.64 -3.14
CA LEU A 151 -19.24 -11.06 -3.03
C LEU A 151 -20.47 -11.44 -3.89
N ARG A 152 -21.48 -10.57 -3.94
CA ARG A 152 -22.65 -10.74 -4.80
C ARG A 152 -22.26 -10.75 -6.28
N LEU A 153 -21.42 -9.81 -6.72
CA LEU A 153 -20.92 -9.75 -8.10
C LEU A 153 -20.15 -11.02 -8.47
N THR A 154 -19.26 -11.48 -7.58
CA THR A 154 -18.51 -12.74 -7.80
C THR A 154 -19.45 -13.93 -7.96
N ARG A 155 -20.50 -14.05 -7.14
CA ARG A 155 -21.50 -15.12 -7.27
C ARG A 155 -22.20 -15.08 -8.63
N LEU A 156 -22.60 -13.90 -9.09
CA LEU A 156 -23.25 -13.73 -10.39
C LEU A 156 -22.32 -14.08 -11.56
N GLN A 157 -21.04 -13.75 -11.46
CA GLN A 157 -20.03 -14.13 -12.47
C GLN A 157 -19.88 -15.65 -12.55
N ILE A 158 -19.77 -16.33 -11.40
CA ILE A 158 -19.71 -17.80 -11.34
C ILE A 158 -20.93 -18.42 -12.02
N THR A 159 -22.14 -17.98 -11.66
CA THR A 159 -23.37 -18.52 -12.27
C THR A 159 -23.44 -18.28 -13.77
N ARG A 160 -22.96 -17.12 -14.25
CA ARG A 160 -22.88 -16.82 -15.69
C ARG A 160 -21.93 -17.77 -16.41
N GLU A 161 -20.76 -18.04 -15.84
CA GLU A 161 -19.77 -18.96 -16.41
C GLU A 161 -20.27 -20.40 -16.42
N GLU A 162 -20.92 -20.85 -15.36
CA GLU A 162 -21.54 -22.18 -15.29
C GLU A 162 -22.58 -22.37 -16.40
N LEU A 163 -23.43 -21.37 -16.65
CA LEU A 163 -24.42 -21.41 -17.73
C LEU A 163 -23.78 -21.44 -19.12
N LEU A 164 -22.66 -20.74 -19.31
CA LEU A 164 -21.91 -20.76 -20.58
C LEU A 164 -21.29 -22.13 -20.82
N ILE A 165 -20.64 -22.71 -19.80
CA ILE A 165 -20.07 -24.06 -19.87
C ILE A 165 -21.15 -25.08 -20.22
N LYS A 166 -22.30 -25.00 -19.55
CA LYS A 166 -23.43 -25.91 -19.81
C LYS A 166 -23.93 -25.82 -21.25
N ARG A 167 -24.06 -24.61 -21.82
CA ARG A 167 -24.45 -24.43 -23.23
C ARG A 167 -23.43 -25.03 -24.20
N LEU A 168 -22.14 -24.87 -23.92
CA LEU A 168 -21.07 -25.44 -24.74
C LEU A 168 -21.11 -26.97 -24.73
N GLN A 169 -21.31 -27.57 -23.54
CA GLN A 169 -21.48 -29.01 -23.41
C GLN A 169 -22.71 -29.53 -24.17
N GLU A 170 -23.83 -28.79 -24.12
CA GLU A 170 -25.04 -29.14 -24.88
C GLU A 170 -24.82 -29.02 -26.39
N SER A 171 -24.08 -28.01 -26.88
CA SER A 171 -23.74 -27.91 -28.30
C SER A 171 -22.80 -29.02 -28.76
N ASP A 172 -21.81 -29.38 -27.94
CA ASP A 172 -20.87 -30.47 -28.23
C ASP A 172 -21.59 -31.83 -28.23
N ALA A 173 -22.51 -32.06 -27.29
CA ALA A 173 -23.32 -33.28 -27.28
C ALA A 173 -24.20 -33.40 -28.53
N ARG A 174 -24.78 -32.28 -29.00
CA ARG A 174 -25.58 -32.24 -30.23
C ARG A 174 -24.75 -32.49 -31.48
N SER A 175 -23.54 -31.92 -31.58
CA SER A 175 -22.66 -32.15 -32.73
C SER A 175 -22.18 -33.60 -32.80
N ILE A 176 -21.86 -34.22 -31.66
CA ILE A 176 -21.53 -35.65 -31.59
C ILE A 176 -22.70 -36.52 -32.05
N GLN A 177 -23.92 -36.21 -31.63
CA GLN A 177 -25.11 -36.95 -32.09
C GLN A 177 -25.36 -36.79 -33.59
N GLN A 178 -25.23 -35.58 -34.14
CA GLN A 178 -25.36 -35.35 -35.58
C GLN A 178 -24.32 -36.11 -36.39
N ASN A 179 -23.05 -36.08 -35.97
CA ASN A 179 -21.97 -36.81 -36.63
C ASN A 179 -22.16 -38.33 -36.58
N ARG A 180 -22.72 -38.85 -35.47
CA ARG A 180 -23.07 -40.27 -35.35
C ARG A 180 -24.17 -40.66 -36.33
N ILE A 181 -25.20 -39.83 -36.46
CA ILE A 181 -26.31 -40.04 -37.39
C ILE A 181 -25.82 -39.98 -38.85
N THR A 182 -24.97 -39.01 -39.23
CA THR A 182 -24.43 -38.91 -40.60
C THR A 182 -23.50 -40.09 -40.94
N SER A 183 -22.75 -40.61 -39.97
CA SER A 183 -21.90 -41.79 -40.19
C SER A 183 -22.68 -43.08 -40.42
N GLU A 184 -23.90 -43.19 -39.92
CA GLU A 184 -24.74 -44.39 -40.04
C GLU A 184 -25.42 -44.47 -41.42
N TYR A 185 -25.70 -43.32 -42.04
CA TYR A 185 -26.26 -43.25 -43.40
C TYR A 185 -25.21 -43.41 -44.53
N ASP A 186 -23.93 -43.16 -44.27
CA ASP A 186 -22.86 -43.35 -45.26
C ASP A 186 -22.51 -44.85 -45.47
N THR A 187 -22.77 -45.72 -44.49
CA THR A 187 -22.52 -47.16 -44.62
C THR A 187 -23.57 -47.90 -45.44
N ASP A 188 -24.81 -47.41 -45.47
CA ASP A 188 -25.90 -48.03 -46.25
C ASP A 188 -25.84 -47.65 -47.73
N GLY A 189 -25.33 -46.47 -48.07
CA GLY A 189 -25.13 -46.03 -49.46
C GLY A 189 -24.05 -46.82 -50.21
N VAL A 190 -23.00 -47.27 -49.52
CA VAL A 190 -21.90 -48.05 -50.12
C VAL A 190 -22.33 -49.50 -50.39
N LEU A 191 -23.23 -50.07 -49.58
CA LEU A 191 -23.74 -51.43 -49.79
C LEU A 191 -24.75 -51.54 -50.93
N GLN A 192 -25.50 -50.48 -51.26
CA GLN A 192 -26.42 -50.49 -52.41
C GLN A 192 -25.70 -50.45 -53.78
N VAL A 193 -24.53 -49.83 -53.88
CA VAL A 193 -23.77 -49.77 -55.15
C VAL A 193 -23.17 -51.13 -55.52
N TYR A 194 -22.83 -51.98 -54.55
CA TYR A 194 -22.27 -53.31 -54.79
C TYR A 194 -23.30 -54.38 -55.17
N LEU A 195 -24.59 -54.14 -54.95
CA LEU A 195 -25.67 -55.11 -55.26
C LEU A 195 -26.26 -54.97 -56.67
N VAL A 196 -25.89 -53.92 -57.43
CA VAL A 196 -26.37 -53.69 -58.81
C VAL A 196 -25.35 -54.17 -59.88
N LEU A 197 -24.17 -54.63 -59.47
CA LEU A 197 -23.07 -55.06 -60.35
C LEU A 197 -22.84 -56.59 -60.40
N LYS A 198 -23.83 -57.40 -60.01
CA LYS A 198 -23.85 -58.86 -60.21
C LYS A 198 -25.15 -59.28 -60.87
#